data_AF-A0A3M7IFL1-F1
#
_entry.id   AF-A0A3M7IFL1-F1
#
_cell.length_a   1.000
_cell.length_b   1.000
_cell.length_c   1.000
_cell.angle_alpha   90.00
_cell.angle_beta   90.00
_cell.angle_gamma   90.00
#
_symmetry.space_group_name_H-M   'P 1'
#
loop_
_entity.id
_entity.type
_entity.pdbx_description
1 polymer ?
#
loop_
_entity_poly.entity_id
_entity_poly.type
_entity_poly.pdbx_seq_one_letter_code
_entity_poly.pdbx_strand_id
1 'polypeptide(L)' 'MLFFSFFKTLVNHEVTIELKNDISIRGTLKSVDQYLNIKLDDITVVEEMKYPHLVIACNAGANMAQRLHAHL' A
#
# COMPACT_ATOMS: atom_id res chain seq x y z
N MET A 1 8.42 8.05 22.84
CA MET A 1 8.14 7.07 21.77
C MET A 1 8.87 7.47 20.49
N LEU A 2 10.16 7.14 20.38
CA LEU A 2 11.03 7.63 19.30
C LEU A 2 10.47 7.30 17.90
N PHE A 3 10.03 6.06 17.69
CA PHE A 3 9.50 5.62 16.40
C PHE A 3 8.16 6.26 16.03
N PHE A 4 7.25 6.41 17.00
CA PHE A 4 6.00 7.13 16.75
C PHE A 4 6.27 8.57 16.29
N SER A 5 7.15 9.29 17.00
CA SER A 5 7.53 10.66 16.63
C SER A 5 8.22 10.72 15.26
N PHE A 6 9.07 9.74 14.95
CA PHE A 6 9.71 9.61 13.64
C PHE A 6 8.70 9.37 12.52
N PHE A 7 7.79 8.40 12.64
CA PHE A 7 6.78 8.17 11.59
C PHE A 7 5.81 9.34 11.43
N LYS A 8 5.57 10.13 12.48
CA LYS A 8 4.80 11.38 12.37
C LYS A 8 5.48 12.41 11.46
N THR A 9 6.81 12.42 11.35
CA THR A 9 7.52 13.31 10.40
C THR A 9 7.42 12.83 8.96
N LEU A 10 7.02 11.58 8.73
CA LEU A 10 6.86 10.97 7.41
C LEU A 10 5.42 11.05 6.88
N VAL A 11 4.49 11.65 7.63
CA VAL A 11 3.10 11.82 7.17
C VAL A 11 3.06 12.71 5.92
N ASN A 12 2.25 12.32 4.94
CA ASN A 12 2.16 12.85 3.57
C ASN A 12 3.38 12.60 2.67
N HIS A 13 4.31 11.74 3.10
CA HIS A 13 5.40 11.25 2.24
C HIS A 13 5.08 9.85 1.70
N GLU A 14 5.57 9.58 0.49
CA GLU A 14 5.55 8.24 -0.08
C GLU A 14 6.52 7.33 0.68
N VAL A 15 6.02 6.17 1.10
CA VAL A 15 6.77 5.16 1.83
C VAL A 15 6.50 3.80 1.22
N THR A 16 7.47 2.89 1.35
CA THR A 16 7.26 1.46 1.06
C THR A 16 7.34 0.70 2.37
N ILE A 17 6.30 -0.08 2.67
CA ILE A 17 6.19 -0.89 3.87
C ILE A 17 6.26 -2.35 3.46
N GLU A 18 7.28 -3.03 3.98
CA GLU A 18 7.43 -4.47 3.86
C GLU A 18 6.80 -5.15 5.08
N LEU A 19 5.85 -6.04 4.82
CA LEU A 19 5.16 -6.82 5.82
C LEU A 19 5.93 -8.11 6.11
N LYS A 20 5.71 -8.71 7.30
CA LYS A 20 6.40 -9.96 7.73
C LYS A 20 6.15 -11.18 6.84
N ASN A 21 5.21 -11.10 5.92
CA ASN A 21 4.89 -12.14 4.94
C ASN A 21 5.46 -11.81 3.55
N ASP A 22 6.51 -10.99 3.51
CA ASP A 22 7.28 -10.59 2.32
C ASP A 22 6.49 -9.77 1.29
N ILE A 23 5.34 -9.20 1.70
CA ILE A 23 4.57 -8.30 0.85
C ILE A 23 5.05 -6.88 1.04
N SER A 24 5.40 -6.22 -0.07
CA SER A 24 5.75 -4.80 -0.10
C SER A 24 4.59 -3.96 -0.64
N ILE A 25 4.13 -3.00 0.16
CA ILE A 25 3.08 -2.04 -0.19
C ILE A 25 3.70 -0.65 -0.23
N ARG A 26 3.63 0.01 -1.38
CA ARG A 26 4.02 1.42 -1.53
C ARG A 26 2.78 2.29 -1.46
N GLY A 27 2.85 3.43 -0.79
CA GLY A 27 1.77 4.40 -0.74
C GLY A 27 2.14 5.64 0.07
N THR A 28 1.21 6.58 0.18
CA THR A 28 1.40 7.82 0.94
C THR A 28 1.01 7.60 2.40
N LEU A 29 1.93 7.87 3.34
CA LEU A 29 1.64 7.72 4.78
C LEU A 29 0.61 8.75 5.25
N LYS A 30 -0.61 8.31 5.52
CA LYS A 30 -1.70 9.21 5.95
C LYS A 30 -1.73 9.47 7.44
N SER A 31 -1.53 8.41 8.23
CA SER A 31 -1.52 8.50 9.69
C SER A 31 -0.79 7.34 10.32
N VAL A 32 -0.25 7.58 11.52
CA VAL A 32 0.33 6.56 12.40
C VAL A 32 -0.21 6.77 13.82
N ASP A 33 -0.44 5.68 14.55
CA ASP A 33 -0.84 5.73 15.96
C ASP A 33 0.29 5.30 16.93
N GLN A 34 0.00 5.31 18.23
CA GLN A 34 0.97 4.96 19.28
C GLN A 34 1.43 3.49 19.25
N TYR A 35 0.66 2.60 18.61
CA TYR A 35 0.97 1.19 18.41
C TYR A 35 1.66 0.94 17.06
N LEU A 36 1.96 2.00 16.31
CA LEU A 36 2.52 1.98 14.96
C LEU A 36 1.58 1.35 13.92
N ASN A 37 0.26 1.39 14.15
CA ASN A 37 -0.70 1.11 13.08
C ASN A 37 -0.60 2.23 12.05
N ILE A 38 -0.39 1.85 10.79
CA ILE A 38 -0.17 2.77 9.68
C ILE A 38 -1.38 2.74 8.76
N LYS A 39 -1.84 3.93 8.36
CA LYS A 39 -2.78 4.11 7.25
C LYS A 39 -2.02 4.66 6.05
N LEU A 40 -2.17 4.01 4.91
CA LEU A 40 -1.67 4.47 3.62
C LEU A 40 -2.84 4.90 2.73
N ASP A 41 -2.64 5.96 1.95
CA ASP A 41 -3.48 6.32 0.80
C ASP A 41 -2.72 6.02 -0.51
N ASP A 42 -3.44 5.90 -1.64
CA ASP A 42 -2.87 5.68 -2.98
C ASP A 42 -1.88 4.51 -3.06
N ILE A 43 -2.31 3.34 -2.58
CA ILE A 43 -1.44 2.17 -2.43
C ILE A 43 -1.20 1.42 -3.75
N THR A 44 0.01 0.87 -3.90
CA THR A 44 0.42 -0.05 -4.97
C THR A 44 1.21 -1.23 -4.38
N VAL A 45 0.99 -2.45 -4.89
CA VAL A 45 1.74 -3.64 -4.45
C VAL A 45 2.97 -3.77 -5.34
N VAL A 46 4.17 -3.85 -4.76
CA VAL A 46 5.43 -3.79 -5.55
C VAL A 46 5.71 -5.10 -6.31
N GLU A 47 5.12 -6.23 -5.89
CA GLU A 47 5.24 -7.55 -6.54
C GLU A 47 3.88 -8.13 -6.99
N GLU A 48 3.16 -7.39 -7.84
CA GLU A 48 1.81 -7.74 -8.31
C GLU A 48 1.70 -9.16 -8.91
N MET A 49 2.75 -9.66 -9.56
CA MET A 49 2.75 -10.97 -10.22
C MET A 49 2.80 -12.16 -9.25
N LYS A 50 3.30 -11.97 -8.03
CA LYS A 50 3.41 -13.03 -7.02
C LYS A 50 2.14 -13.17 -6.17
N TYR A 51 1.34 -12.09 -6.07
CA TYR A 51 0.12 -12.04 -5.26
C TYR A 51 -1.09 -11.45 -6.03
N PRO A 52 -1.62 -12.15 -7.04
CA PRO A 52 -2.68 -11.62 -7.91
C PRO A 52 -4.00 -11.27 -7.17
N HIS A 53 -4.25 -11.89 -6.02
CA HIS A 53 -5.44 -11.61 -5.20
C HIS A 53 -5.36 -10.27 -4.45
N LEU A 54 -4.15 -9.83 -4.08
CA LEU A 54 -3.94 -8.54 -3.40
C LEU A 54 -4.04 -7.38 -4.37
N VAL A 55 -3.65 -7.59 -5.63
CA VAL A 55 -3.85 -6.64 -6.73
C VAL A 55 -5.34 -6.36 -6.92
N ILE A 56 -6.20 -7.38 -6.85
CA ILE A 56 -7.66 -7.20 -6.98
C ILE A 56 -8.22 -6.41 -5.79
N ALA A 57 -7.76 -6.67 -4.57
CA ALA A 57 -8.24 -5.98 -3.37
C ALA A 57 -7.77 -4.50 -3.33
N CYS A 58 -6.54 -4.21 -3.76
CA CYS A 58 -6.02 -2.84 -3.83
C CYS A 58 -6.66 -2.06 -4.99
N ASN A 59 -6.85 -2.69 -6.15
CA ASN A 59 -7.45 -2.08 -7.34
C ASN A 59 -8.98 -2.12 -7.35
N ALA A 60 -9.65 -2.69 -6.34
CA ALA A 60 -11.12 -2.65 -6.25
C ALA A 60 -11.68 -1.21 -6.11
N GLY A 61 -10.82 -0.22 -5.83
CA GLY A 61 -11.15 1.22 -5.94
C GLY A 61 -10.87 1.84 -7.31
N ALA A 62 -10.14 1.17 -8.20
CA ALA A 62 -9.72 1.65 -9.51
C ALA A 62 -10.12 0.66 -10.62
N ASN A 63 -11.35 0.80 -11.11
CA ASN A 63 -11.84 0.33 -12.40
C ASN A 63 -11.54 -1.15 -12.77
N MET A 64 -12.55 -1.99 -12.53
CA MET A 64 -12.83 -3.25 -13.25
C MET A 64 -12.84 -3.09 -14.80
N ALA A 65 -12.82 -1.86 -15.33
CA ALA A 65 -13.03 -1.54 -16.74
C ALA A 65 -11.82 -1.76 -17.67
N GLN A 66 -10.58 -1.95 -17.19
CA GLN A 66 -9.40 -2.02 -18.08
C GLN A 66 -8.90 -3.44 -18.41
N ARG A 67 -9.51 -4.50 -17.88
CA ARG A 67 -9.04 -5.89 -18.11
C ARG A 67 -9.76 -6.66 -19.23
N LEU A 68 -10.64 -6.02 -20.02
CA LEU A 68 -11.31 -6.67 -21.15
C LEU A 68 -10.73 -6.32 -22.54
N HIS A 69 -9.61 -5.59 -22.62
CA HIS A 69 -8.99 -5.22 -23.92
C HIS A 69 -7.72 -6.02 -24.28
N ALA A 70 -7.31 -7.00 -23.46
CA ALA A 70 -6.10 -7.80 -23.72
C ALA A 70 -6.37 -9.26 -24.14
N HIS A 71 -7.60 -9.58 -24.58
CA HIS A 71 -7.93 -10.85 -25.24
C HIS A 71 -8.82 -10.57 -26.45
N LEU A 72 -8.19 -10.06 -27.50
CA LEU A 72 -8.47 -10.42 -28.88
C LEU A 72 -7.26 -11.18 -29.41
#